data_AF-A0A2S6FWP2-F1
#
_entry.id   AF-A0A2S6FWP2-F1
#
_cell.length_a   1.000
_cell.length_b   1.000
_cell.length_c   1.000
_cell.angle_alpha   90.00
_cell.angle_beta   90.00
_cell.angle_gamma   90.00
#
_symmetry.space_group_name_H-M   'P 1'
#
loop_
_entity.id
_entity.type
_entity.pdbx_description
1 polymer ?
#
loop_
_entity_poly.entity_id
_entity_poly.type
_entity_poly.pdbx_seq_one_letter_code
_entity_poly.pdbx_strand_id
1 'polypeptide(L)' 'MEKDILENEIESLKNDLYKLLSTKKPTDSCVVECSETLDKLIVKYYKYLD' A
#
# COMPACT_ATOMS: atom_id res chain seq x y z
N MET A 1 -11.96 8.05 -13.42
CA MET A 1 -12.65 7.63 -12.17
C MET A 1 -11.92 6.47 -11.49
N GLU A 2 -11.41 5.47 -12.21
CA GLU A 2 -10.69 4.34 -11.57
C GLU A 2 -9.31 4.70 -10.99
N LYS A 3 -8.63 5.68 -11.57
CA LYS A 3 -7.32 6.18 -11.09
C LYS A 3 -7.41 6.77 -9.68
N ASP A 4 -8.38 7.64 -9.43
CA ASP A 4 -8.66 8.23 -8.11
C ASP A 4 -8.95 7.19 -7.04
N ILE A 5 -9.60 6.09 -7.42
CA ILE A 5 -9.93 5.00 -6.49
C ILE A 5 -8.65 4.25 -6.11
N LEU A 6 -7.82 3.89 -7.10
CA LEU A 6 -6.54 3.24 -6.82
C LEU A 6 -5.59 4.13 -6.01
N GLU A 7 -5.53 5.43 -6.32
CA GLU A 7 -4.69 6.37 -5.59
C GLU A 7 -5.12 6.48 -4.13
N ASN A 8 -6.43 6.58 -3.87
CA ASN A 8 -6.98 6.56 -2.52
C ASN A 8 -6.71 5.23 -1.78
N GLU A 9 -6.83 4.08 -2.46
CA GLU A 9 -6.50 2.78 -1.86
C GLU A 9 -5.00 2.69 -1.51
N ILE A 10 -4.13 3.16 -2.39
CA ILE A 10 -2.67 3.22 -2.13
C ILE A 10 -2.39 4.13 -0.95
N GLU A 11 -2.97 5.33 -0.89
CA GLU A 11 -2.75 6.27 0.20
C GLU A 11 -3.27 5.75 1.54
N SER A 12 -4.43 5.07 1.53
CA SER A 12 -4.99 4.43 2.72
C SER A 12 -4.08 3.31 3.22
N LEU A 13 -3.67 2.39 2.34
CA LEU A 13 -2.75 1.30 2.72
C LEU A 13 -1.40 1.83 3.21
N LYS A 14 -0.90 2.92 2.60
CA LYS A 14 0.34 3.56 3.02
C LYS A 14 0.21 4.14 4.44
N ASN A 15 -0.93 4.75 4.76
CA ASN A 15 -1.24 5.22 6.11
C ASN A 15 -1.38 4.07 7.10
N ASP A 16 -2.03 2.97 6.74
CA ASP A 16 -2.15 1.78 7.59
C ASP A 16 -0.79 1.14 7.84
N LEU A 17 0.06 1.02 6.80
CA LEU A 17 1.45 0.62 6.94
C LEU A 17 2.23 1.53 7.86
N TYR A 18 2.06 2.85 7.75
CA TYR A 18 2.75 3.81 8.61
C TYR A 18 2.32 3.67 10.08
N LYS A 19 1.01 3.47 10.33
CA LYS A 19 0.48 3.19 11.66
C LYS A 19 0.99 1.86 12.20
N LEU A 20 1.03 0.82 11.37
CA LEU A 20 1.57 -0.48 11.73
C LEU A 20 3.07 -0.41 12.00
N LEU A 21 3.86 0.33 11.23
CA LEU A 21 5.28 0.57 11.48
C LEU A 21 5.54 1.39 12.75
N SER A 22 4.60 2.27 13.11
CA SER A 22 4.66 3.04 14.35
C SER A 22 4.34 2.19 15.60
N THR A 23 3.54 1.12 15.44
CA THR A 23 3.11 0.26 16.56
C THR A 23 3.79 -1.11 16.60
N LYS A 24 4.26 -1.62 15.46
CA LYS A 24 4.86 -2.94 15.27
C LYS A 24 6.19 -2.83 14.56
N LYS A 25 7.01 -3.87 14.70
CA LYS A 25 8.28 -3.96 13.98
C LYS A 25 8.04 -4.12 12.47
N PRO A 26 8.89 -3.52 11.62
CA PRO A 26 8.83 -3.69 10.16
C PRO A 26 8.94 -5.17 9.70
N THR A 27 9.47 -6.03 10.56
CA THR A 27 9.59 -7.47 10.35
C THR A 27 8.37 -8.28 10.79
N ASP A 28 7.33 -7.63 11.34
CA ASP A 28 6.07 -8.32 11.63
C ASP A 28 5.47 -8.78 10.29
N SER A 29 5.12 -10.06 10.19
CA SER A 29 4.59 -10.63 8.94
C SER A 29 3.39 -9.85 8.41
N CYS A 30 2.61 -9.22 9.30
CA CYS A 30 1.49 -8.37 8.94
C CYS A 30 1.93 -7.06 8.23
N VAL A 31 3.04 -6.47 8.65
CA VAL A 31 3.65 -5.30 8.00
C VAL A 31 4.23 -5.69 6.64
N VAL A 32 4.93 -6.83 6.57
CA VAL A 32 5.51 -7.34 5.32
C VAL A 32 4.41 -7.60 4.28
N GLU A 33 3.35 -8.31 4.66
CA GLU A 33 2.24 -8.64 3.77
C GLU A 33 1.46 -7.39 3.30
N CYS A 34 1.28 -6.41 4.19
CA CYS A 34 0.73 -5.10 3.80
C CYS A 34 1.65 -4.38 2.80
N SER A 35 2.97 -4.39 3.03
CA SER A 35 3.96 -3.78 2.13
C SER A 35 3.92 -4.41 0.75
N GLU A 36 3.91 -5.74 0.66
CA GLU A 36 3.81 -6.47 -0.61
C GLU A 36 2.49 -6.18 -1.34
N THR A 37 1.39 -6.02 -0.59
CA THR A 37 0.08 -5.69 -1.16
C THR A 37 0.07 -4.26 -1.71
N LEU A 38 0.65 -3.31 -0.98
CA LEU A 38 0.81 -1.93 -1.44
C LEU A 38 1.68 -1.87 -2.70
N ASP A 39 2.78 -2.61 -2.73
CA ASP A 39 3.69 -2.64 -3.87
C ASP A 39 2.98 -3.15 -5.14
N LYS A 40 2.18 -4.23 -5.01
CA LYS A 40 1.36 -4.76 -6.11
C LYS A 40 0.32 -3.75 -6.62
N LEU A 41 -0.31 -2.99 -5.73
CA LEU A 41 -1.28 -1.96 -6.09
C LEU A 41 -0.60 -0.78 -6.80
N ILE A 42 0.56 -0.34 -6.32
CA ILE A 42 1.38 0.69 -6.97
C ILE A 42 1.81 0.23 -8.36
N VAL A 43 2.30 -1.00 -8.51
CA VAL A 43 2.69 -1.55 -9.82
C VAL A 43 1.50 -1.62 -10.78
N LYS A 44 0.31 -2.02 -10.29
CA LYS A 44 -0.92 -1.97 -11.09
C LYS A 44 -1.24 -0.54 -11.50
N TYR A 45 -1.20 0.42 -10.58
CA TYR A 45 -1.46 1.82 -10.85
C TYR A 45 -0.53 2.40 -11.92
N TYR A 46 0.77 2.12 -11.80
CA TYR A 46 1.77 2.53 -12.79
C TYR A 46 1.52 1.87 -14.14
N LYS A 47 1.14 0.59 -14.18
CA LYS A 47 0.75 -0.09 -15.42
C LYS A 47 -0.51 0.49 -16.07
N TYR A 48 -1.41 1.09 -15.30
CA TYR A 48 -2.58 1.79 -15.82
C TYR A 48 -2.24 3.21 -16.32
N LEU A 49 -1.07 3.74 -15.96
CA LEU A 49 -0.59 5.06 -16.36
C LEU A 49 0.31 5.03 -17.61
N ASP A 50 0.83 3.86 -17.96
CA ASP A 50 1.59 3.57 -19.20
C ASP A 50 0.64 3.24 -20.35
#